data_AF-A0A7V9P707-F1
#
_entry.id   AF-A0A7V9P707-F1
#
_cell.length_a   1.000
_cell.length_b   1.000
_cell.length_c   1.000
_cell.angle_alpha   90.00
_cell.angle_beta   90.00
_cell.angle_gamma   90.00
#
_symmetry.space_group_name_H-M   'P 1'
#
loop_
_entity.id
_entity.type
_entity.pdbx_description
1 polymer ?
#
loop_
_entity_poly.entity_id
_entity_poly.type
_entity_poly.pdbx_seq_one_letter_code
_entity_poly.pdbx_strand_id
1 'polypeptide(L)'
;MNRAELEVARLLDFYGIPWQYEPRSFVLEEDEDGRVREAARPDFYLPEQDLYLELTTMKQSLVTRKNRKIRKLRERYPDVRIKLFYKRDFERLVQKYGFDLG
;
A
#
# COMPACT_ATOMS: atom_id res chain seq x y z
N MET A 1 -11.77 -2.85 5.97
CA MET A 1 -11.08 -1.66 6.48
C MET A 1 -11.08 -1.60 8.00
N ASN A 2 -9.92 -1.38 8.62
CA ASN A 2 -9.81 -1.04 10.04
C ASN A 2 -9.87 0.49 10.26
N ARG A 3 -9.84 0.94 11.52
CA ARG A 3 -9.93 2.37 11.87
C ARG A 3 -8.84 3.23 11.21
N ALA A 4 -7.61 2.73 11.10
CA ALA A 4 -6.52 3.50 10.50
C ALA A 4 -6.71 3.65 8.98
N GLU A 5 -7.16 2.60 8.30
CA GLU A 5 -7.49 2.64 6.87
C GLU A 5 -8.66 3.59 6.58
N LEU A 6 -9.71 3.58 7.42
CA LEU A 6 -10.84 4.51 7.26
C LEU A 6 -10.43 5.98 7.39
N GLU A 7 -9.51 6.29 8.31
CA GLU A 7 -9.01 7.65 8.49
C GLU A 7 -8.16 8.10 7.29
N VAL A 8 -7.35 7.19 6.71
CA VAL A 8 -6.62 7.44 5.46
C VAL A 8 -7.54 7.61 4.27
N ALA A 9 -8.58 6.78 4.13
CA ALA A 9 -9.60 6.90 3.09
C ALA A 9 -10.27 8.28 3.13
N ARG A 10 -10.68 8.73 4.32
CA ARG A 10 -11.28 10.07 4.51
C ARG A 10 -10.33 11.20 4.16
N LEU A 11 -9.03 11.05 4.43
CA LEU A 11 -8.04 12.05 4.02
C LEU A 11 -7.92 12.08 2.49
N LEU A 12 -7.82 10.93 1.84
CA LEU A 12 -7.80 10.86 0.37
C LEU A 12 -9.04 11.53 -0.24
N ASP A 13 -10.24 11.24 0.29
CA ASP A 13 -11.49 11.87 -0.11
C ASP A 13 -11.47 13.39 0.11
N PHE A 14 -11.02 13.85 1.28
CA PHE A 14 -10.96 15.27 1.63
C PHE A 14 -10.05 16.07 0.68
N TYR A 15 -8.94 15.49 0.24
CA TYR A 15 -8.02 16.10 -0.72
C TYR A 15 -8.38 15.80 -2.18
N GLY A 16 -9.49 15.09 -2.45
CA GLY A 16 -9.96 14.79 -3.80
C GLY A 16 -9.06 13.83 -4.58
N ILE A 17 -8.20 13.06 -3.91
CA ILE A 17 -7.27 12.13 -4.57
C ILE A 17 -8.03 10.84 -4.90
N PRO A 18 -8.15 10.42 -6.17
CA PRO A 18 -8.80 9.17 -6.51
C PRO A 18 -8.08 7.97 -5.92
N TRP A 19 -8.84 7.02 -5.37
CA TRP A 19 -8.28 5.83 -4.75
C TRP A 19 -9.18 4.61 -4.92
N GLN A 20 -8.59 3.43 -4.78
CA GLN A 20 -9.28 2.15 -4.77
C GLN A 20 -8.85 1.33 -3.55
N TYR A 21 -9.81 0.67 -2.89
CA TYR A 21 -9.53 -0.20 -1.75
C TYR A 21 -9.12 -1.60 -2.21
N GLU A 22 -7.95 -2.07 -1.79
CA GLU A 22 -7.45 -3.43 -2.04
C GLU A 22 -7.73 -3.98 -3.47
N PRO A 23 -7.49 -3.23 -4.55
CA PRO A 23 -8.01 -3.60 -5.88
C PRO A 23 -7.35 -4.84 -6.47
N ARG A 24 -6.15 -5.20 -5.97
CA ARG A 24 -5.36 -6.29 -6.53
C ARG A 24 -4.59 -7.05 -5.47
N SER A 25 -4.59 -8.38 -5.62
CA SER A 25 -3.71 -9.30 -4.89
C SER A 25 -2.54 -9.71 -5.79
N PHE A 26 -1.35 -9.77 -5.20
CA PHE A 26 -0.10 -10.17 -5.83
C PHE A 26 0.38 -11.47 -5.20
N VAL A 27 0.58 -12.50 -6.01
CA VAL A 27 1.17 -13.77 -5.57
C VAL A 27 2.67 -13.58 -5.45
N LEU A 28 3.22 -13.79 -4.26
CA LEU A 28 4.64 -13.57 -3.97
C LEU A 28 5.44 -14.87 -3.99
N GLU A 29 4.82 -15.98 -3.61
CA GLU A 29 5.45 -17.30 -3.55
C GLU A 29 4.42 -18.39 -3.84
N GLU A 30 4.82 -19.39 -4.62
CA GLU A 30 4.06 -20.59 -4.95
C GLU A 30 4.90 -21.83 -4.62
N ASP A 31 4.24 -22.94 -4.33
CA ASP A 31 4.91 -24.24 -4.22
C ASP A 31 5.10 -24.94 -5.57
N GLU A 32 5.71 -26.12 -5.55
CA GLU A 32 5.99 -26.93 -6.75
C GLU A 32 4.73 -27.36 -7.51
N ASP A 33 3.59 -27.43 -6.82
CA ASP A 33 2.27 -27.74 -7.41
C ASP A 33 1.53 -26.48 -7.88
N GLY A 34 2.16 -25.29 -7.80
CA GLY A 34 1.58 -24.01 -8.18
C GLY A 34 0.59 -23.44 -7.15
N ARG A 35 0.55 -23.95 -5.91
CA ARG A 35 -0.32 -23.39 -4.86
C ARG A 35 0.32 -22.14 -4.25
N VAL A 36 -0.49 -21.09 -4.10
CA VAL A 36 -0.07 -19.82 -3.48
C VAL A 36 0.31 -20.04 -2.01
N ARG A 37 1.59 -19.87 -1.67
CA ARG A 37 2.09 -19.90 -0.29
C ARG A 37 2.08 -18.54 0.37
N GLU A 38 2.37 -17.49 -0.39
CA GLU A 38 2.38 -16.12 0.11
C GLU A 38 1.84 -15.15 -0.93
N ALA A 39 0.97 -14.24 -0.47
CA ALA A 39 0.47 -13.13 -1.26
C ALA A 39 0.53 -11.82 -0.47
N ALA A 40 0.51 -10.71 -1.22
CA ALA A 40 0.31 -9.36 -0.70
C ALA A 40 -0.88 -8.72 -1.41
N ARG A 41 -1.71 -8.02 -0.63
CA ARG A 41 -2.83 -7.24 -1.13
C ARG A 41 -2.71 -5.86 -0.51
N PRO A 42 -2.16 -4.87 -1.25
CA PRO A 42 -1.96 -3.54 -0.70
C PRO A 42 -3.27 -2.91 -0.29
N ASP A 43 -3.25 -2.15 0.80
CA ASP A 43 -4.47 -1.55 1.38
C ASP A 43 -5.15 -0.59 0.38
N PHE A 44 -4.38 0.19 -0.38
CA PHE A 44 -4.88 1.17 -1.34
C PHE A 44 -4.13 1.17 -2.66
N TYR A 45 -4.77 1.69 -3.71
CA TYR A 45 -4.15 2.09 -4.97
C TYR A 45 -4.60 3.50 -5.34
N LEU A 46 -3.64 4.32 -5.77
CA LEU A 46 -3.89 5.66 -6.31
C LEU A 46 -3.71 5.61 -7.83
N PRO A 47 -4.79 5.64 -8.64
CA PRO A 47 -4.71 5.43 -10.09
C PRO A 47 -3.92 6.51 -10.83
N GLU A 48 -4.08 7.78 -10.45
CA GLU A 48 -3.42 8.90 -11.12
C GLU A 48 -1.89 8.83 -10.97
N GLN A 49 -1.44 8.41 -9.79
CA GLN A 49 -0.02 8.26 -9.48
C GLN A 49 0.47 6.85 -9.77
N ASP A 50 -0.38 5.94 -10.24
CA ASP A 50 -0.16 4.49 -10.38
C ASP A 50 0.72 3.92 -9.22
N LEU A 51 0.18 4.06 -8.00
CA LEU A 51 0.91 3.78 -6.77
C LEU A 51 0.05 2.97 -5.79
N TYR A 52 0.57 1.83 -5.34
CA TYR A 52 0.01 1.07 -4.24
C TYR A 52 0.53 1.57 -2.88
N LEU A 53 -0.37 1.66 -1.90
CA LEU A 53 -0.05 2.06 -0.53
C LEU A 53 -0.34 0.88 0.41
N GLU A 54 0.62 0.60 1.28
CA GLU A 54 0.49 -0.33 2.39
C GLU A 54 0.60 0.46 3.69
N LEU A 55 -0.41 0.44 4.54
CA LEU A 55 -0.40 1.10 5.83
C LEU A 55 0.28 0.23 6.89
N THR A 56 0.99 0.85 7.83
CA THR A 56 1.56 0.17 8.98
C THR A 56 1.34 0.93 10.29
N THR A 57 1.26 0.15 11.36
CA THR A 57 1.42 0.63 12.73
C THR A 57 2.87 0.43 13.17
N MET A 58 3.36 1.15 14.19
CA MET A 58 4.77 1.08 14.62
C MET A 58 5.19 -0.24 15.28
N LYS A 59 4.34 -1.27 15.32
CA LYS A 59 4.72 -2.56 15.90
C LYS A 59 5.80 -3.20 15.01
N GLN A 60 7.05 -3.15 15.48
CA GLN A 60 8.24 -3.50 14.70
C GLN A 60 8.16 -4.88 14.04
N SER A 61 7.62 -5.89 14.74
CA SER A 61 7.46 -7.23 14.17
C SER A 61 6.51 -7.29 12.97
N LEU A 62 5.49 -6.42 12.92
CA LEU A 62 4.59 -6.31 11.77
C LEU A 62 5.26 -5.56 10.62
N VAL A 63 5.98 -4.48 10.92
CA VAL A 63 6.74 -3.70 9.92
C VAL A 63 7.77 -4.59 9.20
N THR A 64 8.51 -5.43 9.94
CA THR A 64 9.47 -6.37 9.33
C THR A 64 8.79 -7.35 8.37
N ARG A 65 7.62 -7.89 8.74
CA ARG A 65 6.85 -8.80 7.88
C ARG A 65 6.34 -8.08 6.62
N LYS A 66 5.79 -6.88 6.75
CA LYS A 66 5.33 -6.06 5.61
C LYS A 66 6.48 -5.73 4.66
N ASN A 67 7.63 -5.30 5.18
CA ASN A 67 8.84 -5.04 4.38
C ASN A 67 9.35 -6.28 3.64
N ARG A 68 9.31 -7.47 4.26
CA ARG A 68 9.66 -8.73 3.57
C ARG A 68 8.75 -8.97 2.36
N LYS A 69 7.43 -8.83 2.54
CA LYS A 69 6.45 -9.00 1.45
C LYS A 69 6.65 -7.98 0.34
N ILE A 70 6.86 -6.71 0.68
CA ILE A 70 7.14 -5.65 -0.30
C ILE A 70 8.41 -5.94 -1.11
N ARG A 71 9.47 -6.47 -0.47
CA ARG A 71 10.68 -6.87 -1.18
C ARG A 71 10.39 -7.98 -2.21
N LYS A 72 9.72 -9.06 -1.79
CA LYS A 72 9.31 -10.14 -2.71
C LYS A 72 8.42 -9.64 -3.84
N LEU A 73 7.51 -8.71 -3.54
CA LEU A 73 6.64 -8.10 -4.55
C LEU A 73 7.47 -7.37 -5.60
N ARG A 74 8.45 -6.55 -5.19
CA ARG A 74 9.32 -5.84 -6.13
C ARG A 74 10.24 -6.76 -6.93
N GLU A 75 10.67 -7.87 -6.35
CA GLU A 75 11.45 -8.89 -7.06
C GLU A 75 10.62 -9.57 -8.16
N ARG A 76 9.36 -9.92 -7.88
CA ARG A 76 8.48 -10.64 -8.81
C ARG A 76 7.71 -9.73 -9.78
N TYR A 77 7.40 -8.51 -9.36
CA TYR A 77 6.64 -7.51 -10.10
C TYR A 77 7.40 -6.17 -10.08
N PRO A 78 8.49 -6.04 -10.86
CA PRO A 78 9.36 -4.87 -10.80
C PRO A 78 8.68 -3.55 -11.18
N ASP A 79 7.66 -3.62 -12.03
CA ASP A 79 6.91 -2.44 -12.48
C ASP A 79 5.86 -1.95 -11.46
N VAL A 80 5.57 -2.76 -10.43
CA VAL A 80 4.57 -2.39 -9.42
C VAL A 80 5.18 -1.42 -8.42
N ARG A 81 4.72 -0.17 -8.47
CA ARG A 81 5.10 0.85 -7.49
C ARG A 81 4.29 0.68 -6.21
N ILE A 82 4.99 0.37 -5.13
CA ILE A 82 4.40 0.22 -3.80
C ILE A 82 5.22 0.95 -2.74
N LYS A 83 4.55 1.58 -1.77
CA LYS A 83 5.16 2.25 -0.61
C LYS A 83 4.47 1.84 0.70
N LEU A 84 5.29 1.62 1.73
CA LEU A 84 4.84 1.40 3.11
C LEU A 84 4.71 2.76 3.82
N PHE A 85 3.54 3.07 4.38
CA PHE A 85 3.28 4.32 5.08
C PHE A 85 2.89 4.11 6.53
N TYR A 86 3.53 4.89 7.39
CA TYR A 86 2.95 5.17 8.70
C TYR A 86 1.80 6.14 8.52
N LYS A 87 0.71 5.91 9.24
CA LYS A 87 -0.45 6.83 9.25
C LYS A 87 -0.03 8.30 9.48
N ARG A 88 0.88 8.56 10.41
CA ARG A 88 1.37 9.92 10.72
C ARG A 88 2.14 10.57 9.57
N ASP A 89 2.83 9.76 8.77
CA ASP A 89 3.57 10.24 7.60
C ASP A 89 2.66 10.40 6.39
N PHE A 90 1.54 9.68 6.36
CA PHE A 90 0.54 9.80 5.31
C PHE A 90 -0.11 11.19 5.27
N GLU A 91 -0.46 11.77 6.43
CA GLU A 91 -0.96 13.14 6.52
C GLU A 91 0.01 14.15 5.90
N ARG A 92 1.32 14.01 6.19
CA ARG A 92 2.38 14.84 5.58
C ARG A 92 2.50 14.61 4.09
N LEU A 93 2.32 13.37 3.64
CA LEU A 93 2.37 13.00 2.24
C LEU A 93 1.23 13.65 1.47
N VAL A 94 0.00 13.52 1.95
CA VAL A 94 -1.16 14.10 1.28
C VAL A 94 -1.08 15.61 1.26
N GLN A 95 -0.57 16.26 2.31
CA GLN A 95 -0.23 17.68 2.23
C GLN A 95 0.79 17.93 1.10
N LYS A 96 1.93 17.25 1.12
CA LYS A 96 3.00 17.50 0.12
C LYS A 96 2.56 17.27 -1.33
N TYR A 97 1.81 16.20 -1.62
CA TYR A 97 1.40 15.85 -2.98
C TYR A 97 0.04 16.44 -3.38
N GLY A 98 -0.84 16.75 -2.42
CA GLY A 98 -2.11 17.43 -2.67
C GLY A 98 -1.96 18.92 -2.97
N PHE A 99 -0.82 19.54 -2.59
CA PHE A 99 -0.50 20.93 -2.95
C PHE A 99 0.27 21.08 -4.28
N ASP A 100 0.80 19.99 -4.85
CA ASP A 100 1.63 20.00 -6.07
C ASP A 100 0.84 19.57 -7.33
N LEU A 101 -0.49 19.67 -7.28
CA LEU A 101 -1.41 19.40 -8.41
C LEU A 101 -1.79 20.68 -9.17
N GLY A 102 -0.85 21.63 -9.26
CA GLY A 102 -0.94 22.82 -10.11
C GLY A 102 -0.27 22.61 -11.46
#